data_AF-A0AB73Q0I6-F1
#
_entry.id   AF-A0AB73Q0I6-F1
#
_cell.length_a   1.000
_cell.length_b   1.000
_cell.length_c   1.000
_cell.angle_alpha   90.00
_cell.angle_beta   90.00
_cell.angle_gamma   90.00
#
_symmetry.space_group_name_H-M   'P 1'
#
loop_
_entity.id
_entity.type
_entity.pdbx_description
1 polymer ?
#
loop_
_entity_poly.entity_id
_entity_poly.type
_entity_poly.pdbx_seq_one_letter_code
_entity_poly.pdbx_strand_id
1 'polypeptide(L)'
;MKYFSLMIFLFSITNSYALEFTIEPGVDDADGNQYYSLIVKGDNESKSIDIVLEGNATTAAIKDTLSISCPWGIAEGVRVSMSSSSIDGVMIVDEIYFFNKQLDNVFAKGFTRFENTTWKKPPSLNHFVCENSGVVIKKDIRLGRDYLESNEVVSQGPFLLKGISNVYIKYILNGDLKFIREDEVGDTIVETYKNKKNYAPNVITVFFMEEPLKRKVVSLISWGESNSNVSSMCYKVYAYSYNNAGILSPDLKINDDQNLSMCESKDKKFKYKNASDIRKYLAGK
;
A
#
# COMPACT_ATOMS: atom_id res chain seq x y z
N MET A 1 -19.71 -56.28 43.57
CA MET A 1 -20.40 -54.97 43.50
C MET A 1 -19.35 -53.93 43.86
N LYS A 2 -18.97 -52.91 43.09
CA LYS A 2 -19.41 -52.23 41.86
C LYS A 2 -18.13 -51.47 41.38
N TYR A 3 -17.77 -51.46 40.09
CA TYR A 3 -17.88 -50.29 39.17
C TYR A 3 -17.34 -48.97 39.77
N PHE A 4 -16.50 -48.14 39.16
CA PHE A 4 -16.35 -47.76 37.76
C PHE A 4 -15.10 -46.85 37.68
N SER A 5 -14.18 -47.12 36.76
CA SER A 5 -13.95 -46.33 35.54
C SER A 5 -12.83 -45.28 35.66
N LEU A 6 -11.68 -45.73 35.16
CA LEU A 6 -10.67 -44.95 34.47
C LEU A 6 -11.31 -43.85 33.60
N MET A 7 -10.95 -42.59 33.80
CA MET A 7 -11.19 -41.51 32.85
C MET A 7 -9.83 -41.18 32.22
N ILE A 8 -9.52 -41.83 31.10
CA ILE A 8 -8.42 -41.43 30.23
C ILE A 8 -8.91 -40.17 29.51
N PHE A 9 -8.37 -39.01 29.89
CA PHE A 9 -8.45 -37.81 29.07
C PHE A 9 -7.61 -38.06 27.81
N LEU A 10 -8.27 -38.48 26.73
CA LEU A 10 -7.75 -38.34 25.38
C LEU A 10 -7.73 -36.85 25.05
N PHE A 11 -6.57 -36.21 25.27
CA PHE A 11 -6.26 -34.96 24.58
C PHE A 11 -6.18 -35.28 23.09
N SER A 12 -7.26 -35.00 22.36
CA SER A 12 -7.21 -34.87 20.91
C SER A 12 -6.34 -33.67 20.59
N ILE A 13 -5.04 -33.90 20.41
CA ILE A 13 -4.13 -32.90 19.83
C ILE A 13 -4.54 -32.80 18.36
N THR A 14 -5.51 -31.95 18.05
CA THR A 14 -5.68 -31.51 16.67
C THR A 14 -4.46 -30.66 16.35
N ASN A 15 -3.44 -31.27 15.75
CA ASN A 15 -2.38 -30.52 15.11
C ASN A 15 -3.03 -29.71 13.99
N SER A 16 -3.40 -28.46 14.27
CA SER A 16 -3.70 -27.50 13.22
C SER A 16 -2.36 -27.08 12.65
N TYR A 17 -1.85 -27.84 11.67
CA TYR A 17 -0.63 -27.46 10.97
C TYR A 17 -0.92 -26.21 10.13
N ALA A 18 -0.01 -25.24 10.22
CA ALA A 18 -0.05 -24.02 9.40
C ALA A 18 0.46 -24.34 7.98
N LEU A 19 0.02 -23.57 6.99
CA LEU A 19 0.55 -23.69 5.63
C LEU A 19 2.05 -23.36 5.61
N GLU A 20 2.80 -24.08 4.78
CA GLU A 20 4.23 -23.80 4.54
C GLU A 20 4.39 -23.08 3.19
N PHE A 21 5.24 -22.06 3.17
CA PHE A 21 5.52 -21.25 1.99
C PHE A 21 7.00 -21.33 1.62
N THR A 22 7.29 -21.67 0.37
CA THR A 22 8.64 -21.63 -0.19
C THR A 22 8.63 -20.91 -1.53
N ILE A 23 9.73 -20.24 -1.88
CA ILE A 23 9.90 -19.57 -3.16
C ILE A 23 11.14 -20.11 -3.87
N GLU A 24 11.01 -20.43 -5.15
CA GLU A 24 12.09 -20.94 -5.99
C GLU A 24 12.12 -20.24 -7.35
N PRO A 25 13.28 -20.15 -8.02
CA PRO A 25 13.34 -19.64 -9.39
C PRO A 25 12.45 -20.47 -10.31
N GLY A 26 11.59 -19.78 -11.06
CA GLY A 26 10.70 -20.38 -12.05
C GLY A 26 11.38 -20.55 -13.41
N VAL A 27 10.58 -20.95 -14.39
CA VAL A 27 11.01 -21.02 -15.79
C VAL A 27 10.61 -19.73 -16.49
N ASP A 28 11.58 -19.04 -17.09
CA ASP A 28 11.36 -17.85 -17.91
C ASP A 28 10.32 -18.10 -19.01
N ASP A 29 9.53 -17.09 -19.34
CA ASP A 29 8.60 -17.21 -20.47
C ASP A 29 9.29 -16.98 -21.83
N ALA A 30 8.53 -17.23 -22.91
CA ALA A 30 9.01 -17.06 -24.27
C ALA A 30 9.40 -15.61 -24.63
N ASP A 31 8.98 -14.64 -23.81
CA ASP A 31 9.30 -13.22 -23.99
C ASP A 31 10.51 -12.80 -23.13
N GLY A 32 11.12 -13.73 -22.39
CA GLY A 32 12.29 -13.50 -21.54
C GLY A 32 11.96 -12.88 -20.18
N ASN A 33 10.69 -12.87 -19.76
CA ASN A 33 10.35 -12.45 -18.41
C ASN A 33 10.77 -13.53 -17.41
N GLN A 34 11.40 -13.09 -16.32
CA GLN A 34 11.83 -13.96 -15.24
C GLN A 34 10.70 -14.17 -14.24
N TYR A 35 10.54 -15.41 -13.79
CA TYR A 35 9.52 -15.80 -12.83
C TYR A 35 10.14 -16.46 -11.61
N TYR A 36 9.44 -16.36 -10.49
CA TYR A 36 9.60 -17.23 -9.33
C TYR A 36 8.33 -18.03 -9.14
N SER A 37 8.45 -19.22 -8.55
CA SER A 37 7.31 -20.04 -8.15
C SER A 37 7.14 -19.93 -6.64
N LEU A 38 5.99 -19.41 -6.20
CA LEU A 38 5.54 -19.52 -4.82
C LEU A 38 4.84 -20.87 -4.64
N ILE A 39 5.49 -21.77 -3.89
CA ILE A 39 4.92 -23.05 -3.52
C ILE A 39 4.24 -22.91 -2.15
N VAL A 40 2.96 -23.25 -2.12
CA VAL A 40 2.14 -23.33 -0.91
C VAL A 40 1.87 -24.79 -0.61
N LYS A 41 2.31 -25.28 0.55
CA LYS A 41 2.10 -26.67 0.98
C LYS A 41 1.12 -26.72 2.14
N GLY A 42 0.09 -27.55 1.97
CA GLY A 42 -0.78 -28.02 3.03
C GLY A 42 -0.47 -29.46 3.43
N ASP A 43 -1.41 -30.12 4.10
CA ASP A 43 -1.19 -31.47 4.67
C ASP A 43 -0.90 -32.55 3.61
N ASN A 44 -1.64 -32.55 2.50
CA ASN A 44 -1.55 -33.58 1.45
C ASN A 44 -1.43 -32.99 0.04
N GLU A 45 -1.50 -31.68 -0.08
CA GLU A 45 -1.57 -30.97 -1.35
C GLU A 45 -0.53 -29.85 -1.38
N SER A 46 -0.06 -29.55 -2.58
CA SER A 46 0.80 -28.41 -2.84
C SER A 46 0.32 -27.69 -4.07
N LYS A 47 0.33 -26.37 -4.02
CA LYS A 47 0.00 -25.49 -5.15
C LYS A 47 1.19 -24.61 -5.46
N SER A 48 1.44 -24.39 -6.74
CA SER A 48 2.41 -23.41 -7.22
C SER A 48 1.68 -22.23 -7.83
N ILE A 49 2.22 -21.03 -7.59
CA ILE A 49 1.78 -19.78 -8.21
C ILE A 49 2.98 -19.13 -8.86
N ASP A 50 2.83 -18.72 -10.12
CA ASP A 50 3.84 -17.91 -10.79
C ASP A 50 3.85 -16.49 -10.21
N ILE A 51 5.05 -15.98 -9.92
CA ILE A 51 5.35 -14.62 -9.50
C ILE A 51 6.22 -14.01 -10.60
N VAL A 52 5.67 -13.05 -11.33
CA VAL A 52 6.42 -12.29 -12.32
C VAL A 52 7.31 -11.26 -11.63
N LEU A 53 8.57 -11.14 -12.04
CA LEU A 53 9.43 -10.08 -11.54
C LEU A 53 9.08 -8.74 -12.19
N GLU A 54 8.85 -7.72 -11.36
CA GLU A 54 8.52 -6.37 -11.81
C GLU A 54 9.77 -5.52 -12.08
N GLY A 55 9.73 -4.75 -13.16
CA GLY A 55 10.81 -3.85 -13.57
C GLY A 55 12.10 -4.58 -13.95
N ASN A 56 13.20 -4.27 -13.25
CA ASN A 56 14.49 -4.96 -13.41
C ASN A 56 14.88 -5.80 -12.18
N ALA A 57 13.89 -6.21 -11.38
CA ALA A 57 14.14 -7.13 -10.29
C ALA A 57 14.71 -8.46 -10.83
N THR A 58 15.68 -9.03 -10.11
CA THR A 58 16.31 -10.31 -10.44
C THR A 58 16.05 -11.39 -9.40
N THR A 59 15.48 -11.00 -8.25
CA THR A 59 15.18 -11.89 -7.14
C THR A 59 13.88 -11.52 -6.46
N ALA A 60 13.19 -12.53 -5.96
CA ALA A 60 12.05 -12.40 -5.06
C ALA A 60 12.32 -13.22 -3.79
N ALA A 61 11.83 -12.73 -2.64
CA ALA A 61 12.03 -13.41 -1.37
C ALA A 61 10.81 -13.28 -0.47
N ILE A 62 10.50 -14.34 0.28
CA ILE A 62 9.53 -14.29 1.38
C ILE A 62 10.08 -13.39 2.48
N LYS A 63 9.29 -12.43 2.94
CA LYS A 63 9.68 -11.48 4.00
C LYS A 63 8.97 -11.73 5.32
N ASP A 64 7.71 -12.17 5.28
CA ASP A 64 6.96 -12.60 6.45
C ASP A 64 5.79 -13.50 6.04
N THR A 65 5.24 -14.18 7.05
CA THR A 65 3.99 -14.94 6.99
C THR A 65 3.00 -14.33 7.97
N LEU A 66 1.71 -14.43 7.66
CA LEU A 66 0.62 -13.85 8.43
C LEU A 66 -0.51 -14.87 8.58
N SER A 67 -1.19 -14.86 9.72
CA SER A 67 -2.40 -15.65 9.93
C SER A 67 -3.55 -14.72 10.33
N ILE A 68 -4.71 -14.90 9.70
CA ILE A 68 -5.92 -14.11 9.94
C ILE A 68 -7.07 -15.06 10.24
N SER A 69 -7.72 -14.88 11.39
CA SER A 69 -8.93 -15.61 11.74
C SER A 69 -10.16 -14.88 11.18
N CYS A 70 -10.88 -15.57 10.31
CA CYS A 70 -12.11 -15.11 9.67
C CYS A 70 -13.31 -15.94 10.13
N PRO A 71 -14.56 -15.45 9.95
CA PRO A 71 -15.76 -16.22 10.31
C PRO A 71 -15.86 -17.60 9.62
N TRP A 72 -15.27 -17.73 8.43
CA TRP A 72 -15.25 -18.96 7.63
C TRP A 72 -14.03 -19.86 7.91
N GLY A 73 -13.06 -19.43 8.72
CA GLY A 73 -11.86 -20.21 9.01
C GLY A 73 -10.59 -19.38 9.16
N ILE A 74 -9.44 -20.04 9.13
CA ILE A 74 -8.12 -19.40 9.19
C ILE A 74 -7.62 -19.20 7.76
N ALA A 75 -7.19 -17.98 7.47
CA ALA A 75 -6.46 -17.61 6.26
C ALA A 75 -4.97 -17.50 6.60
N GLU A 76 -4.14 -18.33 5.97
CA GLU A 76 -2.68 -18.25 6.09
C GLU A 76 -2.13 -17.49 4.89
N GLY A 77 -1.22 -16.56 5.13
CA GLY A 77 -0.70 -15.67 4.11
C GLY A 77 0.79 -15.48 4.16
N VAL A 78 1.31 -15.00 3.04
CA VAL A 78 2.74 -14.80 2.80
C VAL A 78 2.95 -13.48 2.07
N ARG A 79 3.99 -12.75 2.47
CA ARG A 79 4.49 -11.59 1.73
C ARG A 79 5.75 -11.96 0.98
N VAL A 80 5.68 -11.83 -0.33
CA VAL A 80 6.83 -11.90 -1.22
C VAL A 80 7.24 -10.49 -1.59
N SER A 81 8.54 -10.22 -1.58
CA SER A 81 9.08 -8.90 -1.86
C SER A 81 10.17 -9.01 -2.91
N MET A 82 10.10 -8.11 -3.89
CA MET A 82 11.07 -7.96 -4.96
C MET A 82 11.49 -6.49 -5.08
N SER A 83 12.72 -6.24 -5.50
CA SER A 83 13.26 -4.88 -5.60
C SER A 83 13.87 -4.64 -6.97
N SER A 84 13.56 -3.48 -7.54
CA SER A 84 14.01 -3.01 -8.83
C SER A 84 14.66 -1.64 -8.68
N SER A 85 15.85 -1.47 -9.24
CA SER A 85 16.55 -0.17 -9.27
C SER A 85 16.01 0.69 -10.40
N SER A 86 15.57 1.91 -10.10
CA SER A 86 15.12 2.89 -11.09
C SER A 86 15.89 4.22 -10.97
N ILE A 87 15.69 5.14 -11.91
CA ILE A 87 16.24 6.50 -11.84
C ILE A 87 15.69 7.29 -10.65
N ASP A 88 14.48 6.95 -10.20
CA ASP A 88 13.78 7.60 -9.08
C ASP A 88 14.11 6.94 -7.72
N GLY A 89 15.06 5.99 -7.70
CA GLY A 89 15.46 5.21 -6.53
C GLY A 89 15.06 3.75 -6.63
N VAL A 90 15.32 2.97 -5.57
CA VAL A 90 14.93 1.56 -5.54
C VAL A 90 13.42 1.46 -5.28
N MET A 91 12.72 0.90 -6.26
CA MET A 91 11.34 0.48 -6.19
C MET A 91 11.27 -0.89 -5.53
N ILE A 92 10.32 -1.08 -4.63
CA ILE A 92 10.08 -2.36 -3.95
C ILE A 92 8.62 -2.72 -4.18
N VAL A 93 8.37 -3.92 -4.67
CA VAL A 93 7.03 -4.48 -4.82
C VAL A 93 6.86 -5.56 -3.76
N ASP A 94 5.93 -5.34 -2.84
CA ASP A 94 5.48 -6.35 -1.88
C ASP A 94 4.15 -6.94 -2.38
N GLU A 95 4.14 -8.23 -2.67
CA GLU A 95 2.94 -8.98 -3.01
C GLU A 95 2.52 -9.81 -1.81
N ILE A 96 1.27 -9.69 -1.40
CA ILE A 96 0.69 -10.50 -0.34
C ILE A 96 -0.33 -11.45 -0.91
N TYR A 97 -0.29 -12.69 -0.44
CA TYR A 97 -1.20 -13.75 -0.83
C TYR A 97 -1.77 -14.39 0.44
N PHE A 98 -3.07 -14.70 0.45
CA PHE A 98 -3.71 -15.49 1.50
C PHE A 98 -4.42 -16.69 0.90
N PHE A 99 -4.38 -17.79 1.65
CA PHE A 99 -4.93 -19.07 1.29
C PHE A 99 -5.81 -19.63 2.41
N ASN A 100 -6.88 -20.32 2.03
CA ASN A 100 -7.65 -21.14 2.96
C ASN A 100 -6.98 -22.52 3.15
N LYS A 101 -7.57 -23.38 3.98
CA LYS A 101 -7.08 -24.73 4.24
C LYS A 101 -7.08 -25.65 3.00
N GLN A 102 -7.86 -25.32 1.98
CA GLN A 102 -7.95 -26.02 0.70
C GLN A 102 -6.94 -25.51 -0.34
N LEU A 103 -6.04 -24.60 0.06
CA LEU A 103 -5.06 -23.95 -0.82
C LEU A 103 -5.70 -23.06 -1.92
N ASP A 104 -6.97 -22.69 -1.75
CA ASP A 104 -7.59 -21.67 -2.59
C ASP A 104 -7.01 -20.31 -2.22
N ASN A 105 -6.63 -19.52 -3.23
CA ASN A 105 -6.24 -18.15 -3.01
C ASN A 105 -7.50 -17.32 -2.72
N VAL A 106 -7.62 -16.82 -1.49
CA VAL A 106 -8.78 -16.03 -1.04
C VAL A 106 -8.54 -14.51 -1.17
N PHE A 107 -7.28 -14.10 -1.27
CA PHE A 107 -6.89 -12.71 -1.43
C PHE A 107 -5.47 -12.64 -2.00
N ALA A 108 -5.25 -11.72 -2.94
CA ALA A 108 -3.92 -11.32 -3.39
C ALA A 108 -3.88 -9.82 -3.69
N LYS A 109 -2.78 -9.15 -3.33
CA LYS A 109 -2.59 -7.72 -3.63
C LYS A 109 -1.13 -7.33 -3.65
N GLY A 110 -0.75 -6.52 -4.64
CA GLY A 110 0.56 -5.92 -4.77
C GLY A 110 0.59 -4.51 -4.18
N PHE A 111 1.73 -4.15 -3.60
CA PHE A 111 2.03 -2.82 -3.10
C PHE A 111 3.41 -2.40 -3.61
N THR A 112 3.43 -1.46 -4.54
CA THR A 112 4.66 -0.80 -4.96
C THR A 112 4.96 0.35 -4.01
N ARG A 113 6.17 0.37 -3.46
CA ARG A 113 6.71 1.42 -2.60
C ARG A 113 8.16 1.75 -2.97
N PHE A 114 8.73 2.77 -2.34
CA PHE A 114 10.12 3.19 -2.60
C PHE A 114 11.00 3.00 -1.36
N GLU A 115 12.32 2.86 -1.54
CA GLU A 115 13.27 2.40 -0.50
C GLU A 115 13.23 3.14 0.84
N ASN A 116 12.81 4.40 0.83
CA ASN A 116 12.70 5.24 2.02
C ASN A 116 11.41 5.00 2.82
N THR A 117 10.61 4.02 2.44
CA THR A 117 9.37 3.62 3.12
C THR A 117 9.49 2.24 3.75
N THR A 118 9.05 2.12 5.00
CA THR A 118 8.97 0.84 5.70
C THR A 118 7.65 0.16 5.38
N TRP A 119 7.68 -1.16 5.13
CA TRP A 119 6.47 -1.96 5.06
C TRP A 119 5.66 -1.82 6.36
N LYS A 120 4.35 -1.62 6.21
CA LYS A 120 3.38 -1.69 7.29
C LYS A 120 2.18 -2.47 6.79
N LYS A 121 1.77 -3.48 7.58
CA LYS A 121 0.54 -4.22 7.33
C LYS A 121 -0.63 -3.23 7.22
N PRO A 122 -1.38 -3.22 6.11
CA PRO A 122 -2.57 -2.37 5.98
C PRO A 122 -3.60 -2.71 7.06
N PRO A 123 -4.19 -1.72 7.78
CA PRO A 123 -5.19 -1.99 8.82
C PRO A 123 -6.44 -2.68 8.26
N SER A 124 -6.81 -2.40 7.01
CA SER A 124 -7.96 -2.99 6.32
C SER A 124 -7.75 -4.45 5.87
N LEU A 125 -6.51 -4.97 5.96
CA LEU A 125 -6.17 -6.25 5.37
C LEU A 125 -7.02 -7.40 5.93
N ASN A 126 -7.29 -7.39 7.24
CA ASN A 126 -8.12 -8.42 7.86
C ASN A 126 -9.55 -8.41 7.30
N HIS A 127 -10.13 -7.22 7.14
CA HIS A 127 -11.47 -7.08 6.58
C HIS A 127 -11.53 -7.60 5.15
N PHE A 128 -10.61 -7.18 4.28
CA PHE A 128 -10.61 -7.62 2.88
C PHE A 128 -10.35 -9.12 2.71
N VAL A 129 -9.48 -9.71 3.53
CA VAL A 129 -9.25 -11.16 3.51
C VAL A 129 -10.51 -11.90 3.97
N CYS A 130 -11.17 -11.46 5.05
CA CYS A 130 -12.32 -12.16 5.61
C CYS A 130 -13.61 -11.97 4.81
N GLU A 131 -13.79 -10.87 4.10
CA GLU A 131 -14.96 -10.67 3.23
C GLU A 131 -14.83 -11.35 1.86
N ASN A 132 -13.67 -11.96 1.56
CA ASN A 132 -13.33 -12.44 0.21
C ASN A 132 -13.53 -11.36 -0.86
N SER A 133 -13.38 -10.09 -0.48
CA SER A 133 -13.53 -8.94 -1.38
C SER A 133 -12.23 -8.62 -2.13
N GLY A 134 -11.22 -9.51 -2.01
CA GLY A 134 -9.91 -9.38 -2.63
C GLY A 134 -9.91 -9.75 -4.11
N VAL A 135 -8.90 -9.25 -4.82
CA VAL A 135 -8.56 -9.74 -6.15
C VAL A 135 -7.83 -11.07 -5.98
N VAL A 136 -8.29 -12.11 -6.67
CA VAL A 136 -7.60 -13.39 -6.73
C VAL A 136 -6.60 -13.40 -7.88
N ILE A 137 -5.61 -14.26 -7.78
CA ILE A 137 -4.65 -14.53 -8.86
C ILE A 137 -5.42 -14.92 -10.14
N LYS A 138 -5.05 -14.31 -11.26
CA LYS A 138 -5.61 -14.59 -12.59
C LYS A 138 -4.65 -15.41 -13.42
N LYS A 139 -5.14 -15.99 -14.51
CA LYS A 139 -4.32 -16.69 -15.51
C LYS A 139 -4.23 -15.89 -16.80
N ASP A 140 -3.02 -15.70 -17.29
CA ASP A 140 -2.77 -15.14 -18.62
C ASP A 140 -3.30 -16.11 -19.69
N ILE A 141 -4.05 -15.59 -20.65
CA ILE A 141 -4.75 -16.41 -21.65
C ILE A 141 -3.76 -17.00 -22.67
N ARG A 142 -2.61 -16.36 -22.89
CA ARG A 142 -1.62 -16.78 -23.89
C ARG A 142 -0.65 -17.80 -23.33
N LEU A 143 -0.14 -17.57 -22.12
CA LEU A 143 0.92 -18.34 -21.48
C LEU A 143 0.39 -19.31 -20.41
N GLY A 144 -0.85 -19.14 -19.94
CA GLY A 144 -1.43 -19.94 -18.86
C GLY A 144 -0.84 -19.65 -17.46
N ARG A 145 0.04 -18.63 -17.39
CA ARG A 145 0.78 -18.22 -16.21
C ARG A 145 -0.09 -17.44 -15.24
N ASP A 146 0.19 -17.59 -13.96
CA ASP A 146 -0.46 -16.82 -12.92
C ASP A 146 0.05 -15.36 -12.91
N TYR A 147 -0.85 -14.41 -12.67
CA TYR A 147 -0.49 -13.00 -12.51
C TYR A 147 -1.41 -12.27 -11.52
N LEU A 148 -0.86 -11.22 -10.92
CA LEU A 148 -1.55 -10.36 -9.98
C LEU A 148 -1.97 -9.05 -10.66
N GLU A 149 -3.28 -8.86 -10.85
CA GLU A 149 -3.79 -7.62 -11.48
C GLU A 149 -3.86 -6.44 -10.50
N SER A 150 -4.07 -6.73 -9.21
CA SER A 150 -4.28 -5.69 -8.20
C SER A 150 -2.94 -5.21 -7.65
N ASN A 151 -2.51 -4.02 -8.05
CA ASN A 151 -1.33 -3.37 -7.49
C ASN A 151 -1.63 -1.92 -7.08
N GLU A 152 -1.18 -1.54 -5.89
CA GLU A 152 -1.22 -0.18 -5.39
C GLU A 152 0.17 0.45 -5.41
N VAL A 153 0.33 1.53 -6.20
CA VAL A 153 1.57 2.32 -6.18
C VAL A 153 1.48 3.39 -5.09
N VAL A 154 2.05 3.09 -3.93
CA VAL A 154 2.12 4.00 -2.78
C VAL A 154 3.21 5.04 -3.02
N SER A 155 2.80 6.25 -3.39
CA SER A 155 3.71 7.38 -3.61
C SER A 155 4.25 7.95 -2.29
N GLN A 156 3.40 8.04 -1.26
CA GLN A 156 3.77 8.52 0.08
C GLN A 156 2.90 7.86 1.15
N GLY A 157 3.49 7.57 2.31
CA GLY A 157 2.82 6.90 3.44
C GLY A 157 3.04 5.38 3.44
N PRO A 158 2.24 4.61 4.20
CA PRO A 158 1.16 5.07 5.07
C PRO A 158 1.65 5.79 6.35
N PHE A 159 1.00 6.90 6.69
CA PHE A 159 1.24 7.65 7.92
C PHE A 159 0.10 7.46 8.90
N LEU A 160 0.40 7.18 10.16
CA LEU A 160 -0.60 7.16 11.23
C LEU A 160 -1.13 8.59 11.42
N LEU A 161 -2.46 8.75 11.42
CA LEU A 161 -3.11 10.03 11.67
C LEU A 161 -2.87 10.42 13.13
N LYS A 162 -2.21 11.57 13.35
CA LYS A 162 -1.76 11.93 14.70
C LYS A 162 -2.91 12.07 15.70
N GLY A 163 -2.76 11.41 16.85
CA GLY A 163 -3.75 11.42 17.91
C GLY A 163 -5.02 10.63 17.59
N ILE A 164 -5.00 9.78 16.56
CA ILE A 164 -6.08 8.85 16.19
C ILE A 164 -5.45 7.47 16.02
N SER A 165 -5.92 6.49 16.78
CA SER A 165 -5.42 5.11 16.68
C SER A 165 -5.95 4.44 15.42
N ASN A 166 -5.11 3.61 14.78
CA ASN A 166 -5.46 2.71 13.67
C ASN A 166 -6.09 3.38 12.43
N VAL A 167 -6.00 4.70 12.30
CA VAL A 167 -6.38 5.41 11.08
C VAL A 167 -5.11 5.91 10.40
N TYR A 168 -4.92 5.48 9.17
CA TYR A 168 -3.76 5.81 8.36
C TYR A 168 -4.17 6.68 7.19
N ILE A 169 -3.21 7.43 6.67
CA ILE A 169 -3.34 8.14 5.41
C ILE A 169 -2.22 7.73 4.47
N LYS A 170 -2.53 7.63 3.18
CA LYS A 170 -1.57 7.30 2.13
C LYS A 170 -1.93 8.01 0.84
N TYR A 171 -0.94 8.10 -0.05
CA TYR A 171 -1.10 8.62 -1.39
C TYR A 171 -0.85 7.49 -2.38
N ILE A 172 -1.84 7.20 -3.22
CA ILE A 172 -1.75 6.16 -4.24
C ILE A 172 -1.78 6.80 -5.61
N LEU A 173 -0.83 6.42 -6.48
CA LEU A 173 -0.77 6.86 -7.86
C LEU A 173 -1.29 5.75 -8.78
N ASN A 174 -2.44 5.98 -9.42
CA ASN A 174 -2.97 5.08 -10.45
C ASN A 174 -3.73 5.91 -11.49
N GLY A 175 -3.01 6.37 -12.51
CA GLY A 175 -3.47 7.37 -13.48
C GLY A 175 -3.49 8.79 -12.89
N ASP A 176 -4.32 9.00 -11.87
CA ASP A 176 -4.36 10.20 -11.01
C ASP A 176 -3.82 9.88 -9.60
N LEU A 177 -3.45 10.90 -8.83
CA LEU A 177 -3.04 10.73 -7.43
C LEU A 177 -4.23 10.82 -6.49
N LYS A 178 -4.42 9.81 -5.66
CA LYS A 178 -5.49 9.73 -4.67
C LYS A 178 -4.94 9.92 -3.27
N PHE A 179 -5.53 10.81 -2.51
CA PHE A 179 -5.32 10.89 -1.06
C PHE A 179 -6.35 10.00 -0.38
N ILE A 180 -5.86 8.98 0.34
CA ILE A 180 -6.69 7.94 0.94
C ILE A 180 -6.55 7.98 2.45
N ARG A 181 -7.69 7.83 3.12
CA ARG A 181 -7.80 7.46 4.52
C ARG A 181 -8.07 5.97 4.58
N GLU A 182 -7.32 5.25 5.40
CA GLU A 182 -7.51 3.82 5.60
C GLU A 182 -7.70 3.51 7.09
N ASP A 183 -8.67 2.67 7.42
CA ASP A 183 -8.84 2.07 8.74
C ASP A 183 -9.12 0.57 8.62
N GLU A 184 -9.59 -0.06 9.70
CA GLU A 184 -9.91 -1.50 9.71
C GLU A 184 -11.03 -1.91 8.75
N VAL A 185 -11.90 -0.96 8.34
CA VAL A 185 -13.02 -1.22 7.44
C VAL A 185 -12.59 -1.05 5.98
N GLY A 186 -11.60 -0.20 5.69
CA GLY A 186 -11.10 -0.07 4.33
C GLY A 186 -10.61 1.32 3.96
N ASP A 187 -10.43 1.49 2.66
CA ASP A 187 -10.00 2.73 2.04
C ASP A 187 -11.19 3.67 1.78
N THR A 188 -11.02 4.94 2.13
CA THR A 188 -11.88 6.05 1.73
C THR A 188 -11.05 7.06 0.95
N ILE A 189 -11.45 7.36 -0.28
CA ILE A 189 -10.83 8.42 -1.08
C ILE A 189 -11.25 9.77 -0.50
N VAL A 190 -10.29 10.52 0.03
CA VAL A 190 -10.48 11.86 0.57
C VAL A 190 -10.43 12.92 -0.54
N GLU A 191 -9.49 12.76 -1.48
CA GLU A 191 -9.33 13.66 -2.62
C GLU A 191 -8.66 12.93 -3.79
N THR A 192 -8.97 13.36 -5.02
CA THR A 192 -8.26 12.96 -6.24
C THR A 192 -7.63 14.16 -6.92
N TYR A 193 -6.31 14.17 -7.00
CA TYR A 193 -5.54 15.19 -7.72
C TYR A 193 -5.33 14.73 -9.15
N LYS A 194 -5.95 15.44 -10.08
CA LYS A 194 -5.86 15.14 -11.50
C LYS A 194 -4.51 15.52 -12.08
N ASN A 195 -4.14 14.85 -13.17
CA ASN A 195 -3.05 15.27 -14.03
C ASN A 195 -3.24 16.70 -14.53
N LYS A 196 -2.14 17.45 -14.63
CA LYS A 196 -2.15 18.85 -15.08
C LYS A 196 -1.21 19.01 -16.27
N LYS A 197 -1.77 19.37 -17.43
CA LYS A 197 -1.01 19.53 -18.69
C LYS A 197 -0.12 18.31 -19.00
N ASN A 198 -0.70 17.10 -18.89
CA ASN A 198 -0.02 15.81 -19.07
C ASN A 198 1.05 15.45 -18.05
N TYR A 199 1.23 16.25 -16.99
CA TYR A 199 2.11 15.89 -15.88
C TYR A 199 1.32 15.22 -14.77
N ALA A 200 1.85 14.08 -14.31
CA ALA A 200 1.35 13.40 -13.13
C ALA A 200 1.63 14.25 -11.87
N PRO A 201 0.70 14.33 -10.92
CA PRO A 201 0.94 14.90 -9.60
C PRO A 201 2.00 14.09 -8.84
N ASN A 202 2.90 14.80 -8.16
CA ASN A 202 3.89 14.23 -7.25
C ASN A 202 3.75 14.85 -5.85
N VAL A 203 3.82 14.03 -4.80
CA VAL A 203 3.78 14.50 -3.42
C VAL A 203 5.18 14.88 -2.96
N ILE A 204 5.42 16.16 -2.76
CA ILE A 204 6.73 16.69 -2.33
C ILE A 204 6.94 16.55 -0.83
N THR A 205 5.92 16.82 -0.03
CA THR A 205 5.99 16.66 1.42
C THR A 205 4.60 16.49 2.02
N VAL A 206 4.51 15.70 3.07
CA VAL A 206 3.32 15.51 3.91
C VAL A 206 3.73 15.77 5.36
N PHE A 207 2.93 16.55 6.08
CA PHE A 207 3.19 16.81 7.49
C PHE A 207 1.92 17.12 8.27
N PHE A 208 1.99 16.93 9.57
CA PHE A 208 0.88 17.19 10.48
C PHE A 208 1.05 18.53 11.19
N MET A 209 -0.03 19.30 11.28
CA MET A 209 -0.12 20.49 12.13
C MET A 209 -1.07 20.22 13.29
N GLU A 210 -0.72 20.79 14.45
CA GLU A 210 -1.48 20.73 15.69
C GLU A 210 -1.76 22.18 16.14
N GLU A 211 -2.34 22.37 17.33
CA GLU A 211 -2.75 23.67 17.91
C GLU A 211 -1.85 24.88 17.54
N PRO A 212 -2.43 26.07 17.28
CA PRO A 212 -3.84 26.47 17.44
C PRO A 212 -4.72 26.16 16.22
N LEU A 213 -4.15 25.59 15.16
CA LEU A 213 -4.80 25.54 13.85
C LEU A 213 -5.88 24.45 13.72
N LYS A 214 -6.20 23.72 14.80
CA LYS A 214 -6.86 22.41 14.77
C LYS A 214 -5.97 21.37 14.07
N ARG A 215 -6.15 20.09 14.40
CA ARG A 215 -5.37 19.00 13.80
C ARG A 215 -5.59 18.93 12.29
N LYS A 216 -4.49 18.96 11.53
CA LYS A 216 -4.51 18.89 10.05
C LYS A 216 -3.43 17.99 9.50
N VAL A 217 -3.72 17.42 8.34
CA VAL A 217 -2.74 16.92 7.39
C VAL A 217 -2.53 18.02 6.35
N VAL A 218 -1.28 18.36 6.08
CA VAL A 218 -0.90 19.33 5.06
C VAL A 218 0.09 18.69 4.09
N SER A 219 -0.13 18.92 2.81
CA SER A 219 0.58 18.24 1.74
C SER A 219 0.95 19.25 0.66
N LEU A 220 2.19 19.22 0.20
CA LEU A 220 2.62 19.96 -0.98
C LEU A 220 2.63 19.00 -2.16
N ILE A 221 1.84 19.33 -3.19
CA ILE A 221 1.75 18.55 -4.42
C ILE A 221 2.30 19.40 -5.56
N SER A 222 3.06 18.78 -6.44
CA SER A 222 3.60 19.41 -7.64
C SER A 222 3.19 18.70 -8.92
N TRP A 223 3.20 19.43 -10.02
CA TRP A 223 3.06 18.93 -11.39
C TRP A 223 4.11 19.60 -12.25
N GLY A 224 4.65 18.91 -13.24
CA GLY A 224 5.60 19.48 -14.19
C GLY A 224 6.98 18.86 -14.09
N GLU A 225 7.88 19.42 -14.87
CA GLU A 225 9.30 19.08 -14.85
C GLU A 225 10.11 20.36 -14.64
N SER A 226 11.25 20.20 -13.95
CA SER A 226 12.24 21.26 -13.83
C SER A 226 13.45 20.85 -14.65
N ASN A 227 13.74 21.57 -15.73
CA ASN A 227 15.02 21.47 -16.42
C ASN A 227 15.89 22.71 -16.18
N SER A 228 17.13 22.68 -16.64
CA SER A 228 18.14 23.71 -16.39
C SER A 228 17.77 25.11 -16.89
N ASN A 229 16.81 25.24 -17.82
CA ASN A 229 16.53 26.50 -18.51
C ASN A 229 15.12 27.05 -18.27
N VAL A 230 14.13 26.20 -17.99
CA VAL A 230 12.73 26.59 -17.71
C VAL A 230 12.10 25.59 -16.74
N SER A 231 11.52 26.09 -15.64
CA SER A 231 10.66 25.30 -14.76
C SER A 231 9.22 25.46 -15.24
N SER A 232 8.57 24.36 -15.62
CA SER A 232 7.12 24.30 -15.84
C SER A 232 6.37 23.87 -14.58
N MET A 233 7.07 23.83 -13.43
CA MET A 233 6.57 23.28 -12.19
C MET A 233 5.41 24.12 -11.63
N CYS A 234 4.29 23.46 -11.41
CA CYS A 234 3.18 23.95 -10.62
C CYS A 234 3.20 23.31 -9.24
N TYR A 235 2.84 24.09 -8.23
CA TYR A 235 2.75 23.66 -6.84
C TYR A 235 1.41 24.06 -6.27
N LYS A 236 0.84 23.22 -5.40
CA LYS A 236 -0.29 23.57 -4.56
C LYS A 236 -0.18 22.89 -3.21
N VAL A 237 -0.40 23.65 -2.14
CA VAL A 237 -0.58 23.12 -0.79
C VAL A 237 -2.05 22.75 -0.62
N TYR A 238 -2.28 21.55 -0.11
CA TYR A 238 -3.58 21.08 0.33
C TYR A 238 -3.55 20.81 1.82
N ALA A 239 -4.63 21.13 2.50
CA ALA A 239 -4.82 20.88 3.92
C ALA A 239 -6.20 20.28 4.16
N TYR A 240 -6.22 19.33 5.11
CA TYR A 240 -7.41 18.64 5.56
C TYR A 240 -7.42 18.62 7.08
N SER A 241 -8.46 19.19 7.68
CA SER A 241 -8.73 19.04 9.11
C SER A 241 -9.33 17.68 9.41
N TYR A 242 -9.15 17.17 10.62
CA TYR A 242 -9.77 15.92 11.02
C TYR A 242 -10.28 15.92 12.47
N ASN A 243 -11.38 15.20 12.68
CA ASN A 243 -12.02 15.05 13.99
C ASN A 243 -11.45 13.85 14.78
N ASN A 244 -12.00 13.59 15.97
CA ASN A 244 -11.60 12.47 16.84
C ASN A 244 -11.89 11.08 16.26
N ALA A 245 -12.75 10.98 15.24
CA ALA A 245 -13.01 9.73 14.50
C ALA A 245 -12.07 9.56 13.30
N GLY A 246 -11.14 10.50 13.10
CA GLY A 246 -10.23 10.50 11.96
C GLY A 246 -10.92 10.78 10.62
N ILE A 247 -12.12 11.39 10.62
CA ILE A 247 -12.81 11.82 9.40
C ILE A 247 -12.15 13.12 8.92
N LEU A 248 -11.67 13.12 7.67
CA LEU A 248 -10.99 14.26 7.07
C LEU A 248 -11.98 15.18 6.34
N SER A 249 -11.73 16.49 6.40
CA SER A 249 -12.50 17.52 5.70
C SER A 249 -11.58 18.61 5.17
N PRO A 250 -11.78 19.09 3.93
CA PRO A 250 -10.90 20.07 3.30
C PRO A 250 -10.89 21.39 4.09
N ASP A 251 -9.70 21.97 4.27
CA ASP A 251 -9.55 23.29 4.84
C ASP A 251 -9.53 24.35 3.74
N LEU A 252 -10.70 24.90 3.42
CA LEU A 252 -10.86 25.88 2.34
C LEU A 252 -10.03 27.17 2.56
N LYS A 253 -9.78 27.57 3.82
CA LYS A 253 -8.98 28.76 4.09
C LYS A 253 -7.53 28.62 3.62
N ILE A 254 -7.00 27.40 3.68
CA ILE A 254 -5.65 27.07 3.19
C ILE A 254 -5.71 26.70 1.70
N ASN A 255 -6.69 25.89 1.30
CA ASN A 255 -6.77 25.33 -0.06
C ASN A 255 -7.08 26.37 -1.14
N ASP A 256 -7.75 27.47 -0.77
CA ASP A 256 -8.10 28.58 -1.67
C ASP A 256 -7.11 29.75 -1.59
N ASP A 257 -6.08 29.64 -0.76
CA ASP A 257 -5.03 30.65 -0.63
C ASP A 257 -4.14 30.69 -1.88
N GLN A 258 -4.23 31.80 -2.61
CA GLN A 258 -3.48 32.01 -3.85
C GLN A 258 -1.96 32.04 -3.64
N ASN A 259 -1.45 32.36 -2.45
CA ASN A 259 -0.02 32.30 -2.17
C ASN A 259 0.48 30.85 -2.03
N LEU A 260 -0.42 29.90 -1.80
CA LEU A 260 -0.13 28.49 -1.62
C LEU A 260 -0.37 27.66 -2.89
N SER A 261 -0.64 28.31 -4.02
CA SER A 261 -0.84 27.67 -5.32
C SER A 261 -0.23 28.51 -6.44
N MET A 262 0.79 27.99 -7.14
CA MET A 262 1.44 28.73 -8.22
C MET A 262 2.09 27.81 -9.25
N CYS A 263 2.02 28.18 -10.53
CA CYS A 263 2.93 27.67 -11.56
C CYS A 263 4.09 28.62 -11.72
N GLU A 264 5.30 28.08 -11.67
CA GLU A 264 6.51 28.86 -11.84
C GLU A 264 6.67 29.36 -13.26
N SER A 265 7.38 30.48 -13.38
CA SER A 265 7.86 31.04 -14.63
C SER A 265 9.29 31.54 -14.44
N LYS A 266 9.82 32.27 -15.42
CA LYS A 266 11.12 32.94 -15.28
C LYS A 266 11.11 33.97 -14.15
N ASP A 267 10.02 34.74 -14.05
CA ASP A 267 9.92 35.90 -13.16
C ASP A 267 9.18 35.61 -11.84
N LYS A 268 8.53 34.45 -11.73
CA LYS A 268 7.77 34.06 -10.55
C LYS A 268 8.15 32.66 -10.08
N LYS A 269 8.59 32.56 -8.84
CA LYS A 269 8.95 31.30 -8.19
C LYS A 269 8.03 31.01 -7.02
N PHE A 270 7.68 29.74 -6.85
CA PHE A 270 6.87 29.33 -5.71
C PHE A 270 7.74 29.32 -4.45
N LYS A 271 7.29 30.01 -3.40
CA LYS A 271 8.11 30.24 -2.21
C LYS A 271 8.17 29.04 -1.27
N TYR A 272 7.10 28.26 -1.15
CA TYR A 272 6.90 27.32 -0.05
C TYR A 272 7.21 25.87 -0.45
N LYS A 273 8.49 25.54 -0.64
CA LYS A 273 8.93 24.27 -1.25
C LYS A 273 9.03 23.08 -0.28
N ASN A 274 8.90 23.31 1.02
CA ASN A 274 9.04 22.27 2.04
C ASN A 274 8.13 22.55 3.25
N ALA A 275 8.03 21.57 4.15
CA ALA A 275 7.17 21.65 5.32
C ALA A 275 7.51 22.83 6.25
N SER A 276 8.79 23.18 6.40
CA SER A 276 9.22 24.29 7.27
C SER A 276 8.70 25.63 6.77
N ASP A 277 8.85 25.91 5.47
CA ASP A 277 8.41 27.16 4.88
C ASP A 277 6.88 27.30 4.88
N ILE A 278 6.16 26.21 4.62
CA ILE A 278 4.69 26.19 4.68
C ILE A 278 4.23 26.43 6.12
N ARG A 279 4.83 25.75 7.12
CA ARG A 279 4.48 25.95 8.54
C ARG A 279 4.68 27.40 8.97
N LYS A 280 5.81 28.02 8.61
CA LYS A 280 6.10 29.41 8.95
C LYS A 280 5.05 30.36 8.37
N TYR A 281 4.65 30.15 7.11
CA TYR A 281 3.61 30.96 6.47
C TYR A 281 2.25 30.79 7.16
N LEU A 282 1.85 29.56 7.42
CA LEU A 282 0.57 29.26 8.06
C LEU A 282 0.49 29.72 9.52
N ALA A 283 1.61 29.76 10.24
CA ALA A 283 1.68 30.27 11.61
C ALA A 283 1.62 31.81 11.70
N GLY A 284 1.96 32.51 10.61
CA GLY A 284 1.85 33.96 10.50
C GLY A 284 0.47 34.46 10.09
N LYS A 285 -0.51 33.56 9.93
CA LYS A 285 -1.91 33.83 9.61
C LYS A 285 -2.79 33.62 10.84
#